data_AF-A0A931WYG2-F1
#
_entry.id   AF-A0A931WYG2-F1
#
_cell.length_a   1.000
_cell.length_b   1.000
_cell.length_c   1.000
_cell.angle_alpha   90.00
_cell.angle_beta   90.00
_cell.angle_gamma   90.00
#
_symmetry.space_group_name_H-M   'P 1'
#
loop_
_entity.id
_entity.type
_entity.pdbx_description
1 polymer ?
#
loop_
_entity_poly.entity_id
_entity_poly.type
_entity_poly.pdbx_seq_one_letter_code
_entity_poly.pdbx_strand_id
1 'polypeptide(L)'
;MNLFGIGFFEIVVILLIAFLVLGPASMIDTAKGLGKTLRQLQRAASEVPRLLSLDEEPEKETTPPRQQVSETPADDQGDRPVPRA
;
A
#
# COMPACT_ATOMS: atom_id res chain seq x y z
N MET A 1 -33.07 -2.01 7.92
CA MET A 1 -32.61 -2.84 6.78
C MET A 1 -31.98 -4.09 7.40
N ASN A 2 -32.63 -5.25 7.27
CA ASN A 2 -32.14 -6.51 7.81
C ASN A 2 -31.51 -7.29 6.65
N LEU A 3 -30.32 -7.84 6.87
CA LEU A 3 -29.63 -8.67 5.89
C LEU A 3 -29.79 -10.13 6.36
N PHE A 4 -30.41 -10.98 5.54
CA PHE A 4 -30.71 -12.38 5.91
C PHE A 4 -31.61 -12.57 7.13
N GLY A 5 -32.49 -11.61 7.42
CA GLY A 5 -33.35 -11.64 8.62
C GLY A 5 -32.63 -11.26 9.91
N ILE A 6 -31.31 -11.05 9.87
CA ILE A 6 -30.47 -10.68 11.00
C ILE A 6 -30.25 -9.16 10.98
N GLY A 7 -30.57 -8.50 12.08
CA GLY A 7 -30.32 -7.09 12.33
C GLY A 7 -28.87 -6.81 12.72
N PHE A 8 -28.45 -5.55 12.61
CA PHE A 8 -27.10 -5.11 13.00
C PHE A 8 -26.75 -5.53 14.44
N PHE A 9 -27.69 -5.38 15.38
CA PHE A 9 -27.48 -5.72 16.78
C PHE A 9 -27.21 -7.21 17.00
N GLU A 10 -27.91 -8.09 16.28
CA GLU A 10 -27.71 -9.54 16.39
C GLU A 10 -26.33 -9.97 15.88
N ILE A 11 -25.85 -9.37 14.77
CA ILE A 11 -24.47 -9.58 14.29
C ILE A 11 -23.45 -9.15 15.34
N VAL A 12 -23.65 -8.01 15.99
CA VAL A 12 -22.74 -7.50 17.03
C VAL A 12 -22.70 -8.45 18.24
N VAL A 13 -23.84 -8.99 18.68
CA VAL A 13 -23.89 -9.95 19.80
C VAL A 13 -23.14 -11.24 19.45
N ILE A 14 -23.34 -11.78 18.25
CA ILE A 14 -22.63 -12.99 17.78
C ILE A 14 -21.12 -12.72 17.73
N LEU A 15 -20.70 -11.58 17.19
CA LEU A 15 -19.30 -11.17 17.20
C LEU A 15 -18.77 -11.06 18.62
N LEU A 16 -19.50 -10.46 19.55
CA LEU A 16 -19.04 -10.31 20.93
C LEU A 16 -18.78 -11.68 21.60
N ILE A 17 -19.69 -12.65 21.40
CA ILE A 17 -19.51 -14.01 21.91
C ILE A 17 -18.30 -14.69 21.24
N ALA A 18 -18.19 -14.59 19.92
CA ALA A 18 -17.05 -15.15 19.19
C ALA A 18 -15.71 -14.53 19.65
N PHE A 19 -15.68 -13.23 19.90
CA PHE A 19 -14.53 -12.51 20.44
C PHE A 19 -14.21 -12.92 21.87
N LEU A 20 -15.19 -13.28 22.68
CA LEU A 20 -14.95 -13.77 24.04
C LEU A 20 -14.33 -15.17 24.02
N VAL A 21 -14.80 -16.03 23.12
CA VAL A 21 -14.30 -17.41 22.96
C VAL A 21 -12.90 -17.43 22.35
N LEU A 22 -12.70 -16.70 21.26
CA LEU A 22 -11.43 -16.70 20.52
C LEU A 22 -10.43 -15.68 21.09
N GLY A 23 -10.92 -14.59 21.67
CA GLY A 23 -10.13 -13.45 22.12
C GLY A 23 -9.90 -12.39 21.02
N PRO A 24 -9.85 -11.09 21.38
CA PRO A 24 -9.57 -10.02 20.42
C PRO A 24 -8.16 -10.13 19.81
N ALA A 25 -7.17 -10.62 20.57
CA ALA A 25 -5.81 -10.82 20.08
C ALA A 25 -5.75 -11.82 18.93
N SER A 26 -6.38 -12.98 19.10
CA SER A 26 -6.39 -14.05 18.09
C SER A 26 -7.12 -13.67 16.81
N MET A 27 -8.19 -12.87 16.88
CA MET A 27 -8.82 -12.32 15.68
C MET A 27 -7.89 -11.38 14.91
N ILE A 28 -7.19 -10.49 15.61
CA ILE A 28 -6.23 -9.56 15.00
C ILE A 28 -5.05 -10.33 14.38
N ASP A 29 -4.54 -11.35 15.06
CA ASP A 29 -3.43 -12.16 14.55
C ASP A 29 -3.83 -12.99 13.32
N THR A 30 -5.03 -13.56 13.33
CA THR A 30 -5.60 -14.25 12.16
C THR A 30 -5.78 -13.28 10.99
N ALA A 31 -6.31 -12.07 11.23
CA ALA A 31 -6.47 -11.04 10.21
C ALA A 31 -5.12 -10.58 9.64
N LYS A 32 -4.09 -10.41 10.47
CA LYS A 32 -2.72 -10.10 10.02
C LYS A 32 -2.16 -11.23 9.14
N GLY A 33 -2.39 -12.49 9.52
CA GLY A 33 -1.97 -13.66 8.73
C GLY A 33 -2.67 -13.70 7.37
N LEU A 34 -4.00 -13.65 7.37
CA LEU A 34 -4.82 -13.61 6.15
C LEU A 34 -4.46 -12.42 5.25
N GLY A 35 -4.22 -11.24 5.82
CA GLY A 35 -3.82 -10.05 5.07
C GLY A 35 -2.47 -10.21 4.37
N LYS A 36 -1.49 -10.85 5.02
CA LYS A 36 -0.21 -11.19 4.40
C LYS A 36 -0.38 -12.15 3.23
N THR A 37 -1.20 -13.20 3.41
CA THR A 37 -1.53 -14.14 2.34
C THR A 37 -2.22 -13.42 1.18
N LEU A 38 -3.23 -12.61 1.45
CA LEU A 38 -3.98 -11.87 0.43
C LEU A 38 -3.08 -10.87 -0.32
N ARG A 39 -2.12 -10.23 0.36
CA ARG A 39 -1.10 -9.37 -0.26
C ARG A 39 -0.17 -10.14 -1.20
N GLN A 40 0.24 -11.36 -0.83
CA GLN A 40 1.04 -12.21 -1.70
C GLN A 40 0.23 -12.68 -2.91
N LEU A 41 -1.02 -13.09 -2.70
CA LEU A 41 -1.96 -13.42 -3.77
C LEU A 41 -2.15 -12.24 -4.73
N GLN A 42 -2.33 -11.02 -4.20
CA GLN A 42 -2.46 -9.81 -5.02
C GLN A 42 -1.22 -9.55 -5.87
N ARG A 43 -0.01 -9.77 -5.33
CA ARG A 43 1.24 -9.60 -6.08
C ARG A 43 1.37 -10.63 -7.20
N ALA A 44 1.16 -11.91 -6.89
CA ALA A 44 1.17 -12.97 -7.91
C ALA A 44 0.08 -12.72 -8.97
N ALA A 45 -1.12 -12.34 -8.55
CA ALA A 45 -2.23 -11.98 -9.43
C ALA A 45 -1.99 -10.69 -10.22
N SER A 46 -1.00 -9.84 -9.87
CA SER A 46 -0.62 -8.67 -10.66
C SER A 46 0.39 -8.98 -11.77
N GLU A 47 1.09 -10.11 -11.65
CA GLU A 47 2.01 -10.62 -12.68
C GLU A 47 1.25 -11.42 -13.74
N VAL A 48 0.17 -12.13 -13.38
CA VAL A 48 -0.65 -12.91 -14.32
C VAL A 48 -1.26 -12.08 -15.46
N PRO A 49 -1.89 -10.90 -15.21
CA PRO A 49 -2.38 -10.03 -16.28
C PRO A 49 -1.25 -9.52 -17.18
N ARG A 50 -0.04 -9.30 -16.66
CA ARG A 50 1.09 -8.85 -17.49
C ARG A 50 1.54 -9.91 -18.49
N LEU A 51 1.36 -11.19 -18.17
CA LEU A 51 1.65 -12.30 -19.07
C LEU A 51 0.53 -12.52 -20.09
N LEU A 52 -0.72 -12.26 -19.74
CA LEU A 52 -1.88 -12.36 -20.64
C LEU A 52 -2.05 -11.13 -21.54
N SER A 53 -1.69 -9.94 -21.06
CA SER A 53 -1.70 -8.68 -21.83
C SER A 53 -0.49 -8.50 -22.74
N LEU A 54 0.43 -9.47 -22.77
CA LEU A 54 1.59 -9.43 -23.68
C LEU A 54 1.19 -9.65 -25.15
N ASP A 55 -0.11 -9.83 -25.44
CA ASP A 55 -0.69 -9.85 -26.80
C ASP A 55 -1.29 -8.49 -27.24
N GLU A 56 -1.27 -7.44 -26.39
CA GLU A 56 -1.66 -6.08 -26.80
C GLU A 56 -0.61 -5.05 -26.35
N GLU A 57 0.26 -4.62 -27.27
CA GLU A 57 1.05 -3.39 -27.11
C GLU A 57 0.12 -2.20 -26.84
N PRO A 58 0.57 -1.28 -25.98
CA PRO A 58 0.85 0.03 -26.54
C PRO A 58 2.23 0.52 -26.13
N GLU A 59 3.07 0.72 -27.15
CA GLU A 59 4.18 1.65 -27.14
C GLU A 59 3.71 3.01 -26.60
N LYS A 60 4.18 3.39 -25.40
CA LYS A 60 4.34 4.81 -25.01
C LYS A 60 5.61 4.99 -24.18
N GLU A 61 6.64 5.36 -24.91
CA GLU A 61 7.74 6.24 -24.58
C GLU A 61 7.69 7.04 -23.25
N THR A 62 8.85 7.01 -22.59
CA THR A 62 9.57 8.16 -21.99
C THR A 62 9.16 8.72 -20.61
N THR A 63 10.13 8.54 -19.70
CA THR A 63 10.69 9.52 -18.73
C THR A 63 10.55 9.11 -17.27
N PRO A 64 11.64 8.74 -16.56
CA PRO A 64 11.63 8.60 -15.11
C PRO A 64 11.70 9.99 -14.44
N PRO A 65 10.81 10.34 -13.50
CA PRO A 65 11.05 11.47 -12.61
C PRO A 65 12.25 11.18 -11.72
N ARG A 66 13.42 11.70 -12.12
CA ARG A 66 14.57 11.84 -11.24
C ARG A 66 14.30 12.97 -10.25
N GLN A 67 13.93 12.63 -9.03
CA GLN A 67 13.95 13.50 -7.84
C GLN A 67 13.48 12.64 -6.66
N GLN A 68 14.20 12.45 -5.54
CA GLN A 68 15.08 13.35 -4.81
C GLN A 68 16.15 12.53 -4.08
N VAL A 69 17.41 12.78 -4.40
CA VAL A 69 18.50 12.64 -3.43
C VAL A 69 18.35 13.85 -2.52
N SER A 70 17.90 13.62 -1.30
CA SER A 70 17.98 14.62 -0.25
C SER A 70 19.45 14.79 0.13
N GLU A 71 20.07 15.89 -0.27
CA GLU A 71 20.89 16.69 0.64
C GLU A 71 21.06 18.12 0.09
N THR A 72 20.78 19.04 1.01
CA THR A 72 20.51 20.47 0.88
C THR A 72 21.78 21.29 0.57
N PRO A 73 21.62 22.53 0.06
CA PRO A 73 22.53 23.24 -0.83
C PRO A 73 23.87 23.70 -0.26
N ALA A 74 24.82 23.79 -1.19
CA ALA A 74 26.02 24.58 -1.13
C ALA A 74 25.72 26.06 -0.78
N ASP A 75 26.17 26.45 0.40
CA ASP A 75 26.35 27.84 0.81
C ASP A 75 27.70 28.32 0.24
N ASP A 76 27.70 28.76 -1.02
CA ASP A 76 28.82 29.45 -1.69
C ASP A 76 28.51 30.95 -1.71
N GLN A 77 28.68 31.59 -0.56
CA GLN A 77 28.73 33.04 -0.43
C GLN A 77 30.07 33.42 0.19
N GLY A 78 31.14 33.29 -0.59
CA GLY A 78 32.48 33.55 -0.06
C GLY A 78 33.61 33.73 -1.05
N ASP A 79 33.37 34.04 -2.32
CA ASP A 79 34.50 34.42 -3.19
C ASP A 79 34.06 35.35 -4.34
N ARG A 80 34.03 36.66 -4.06
CA ARG A 80 33.99 37.67 -5.14
C ARG A 80 35.43 37.99 -5.53
N PRO A 81 35.86 37.73 -6.77
CA PRO A 81 37.12 38.29 -7.25
C PRO A 81 36.92 39.80 -7.44
N VAL A 82 37.61 40.61 -6.63
CA VAL A 82 37.73 42.07 -6.83
C VAL A 82 38.54 42.34 -8.10
N PRO A 83 37.97 43.03 -9.12
CA PRO A 83 38.72 43.44 -10.30
C PRO A 83 39.49 44.76 -10.03
N ARG A 84 40.81 44.68 -10.24
CA ARG A 84 41.84 45.71 -10.55
C ARG A 84 41.50 47.21 -10.45
N ALA A 85 42.40 47.93 -9.78
CA ALA A 85 43.01 49.19 -10.22
C ALA A 85 44.43 49.30 -9.66
#